data_AF-A0A2U9PXM3-F1
#
_entry.id   AF-A0A2U9PXM3-F1
#
_cell.length_a   1.000
_cell.length_b   1.000
_cell.length_c   1.000
_cell.angle_alpha   90.00
_cell.angle_beta   90.00
_cell.angle_gamma   90.00
#
_symmetry.space_group_name_H-M   'P 1'
#
loop_
_entity.id
_entity.type
_entity.pdbx_description
1 polymer ?
#
loop_
_entity_poly.entity_id
_entity_poly.type
_entity_poly.pdbx_seq_one_letter_code
_entity_poly.pdbx_strand_id
1 'polypeptide(L)'
;MNDVLRVGIGGPVGSGKTRLVEMLVPELIRMGLGVAVITNDLVTDEDAQRVRRSGVIDPHRVLAVETGACPHTAIREDPSANLAAARRLQAEFDDLDLILIESGGDNLAATFTSDLVDYWIFVIDTAGGDDIPRKKGIGLLQADLLVVNKIDLAEQVGADLDGMRRDCAVARPVKPTVFTDLRSGTGLGELTETLLRGTMLTAASR
;
A
#
# COMPACT_ATOMS: atom_id res chain seq x y z
N MET A 1 22.72 -9.15 8.81
CA MET A 1 21.76 -8.55 7.87
C MET A 1 20.58 -8.12 8.70
N ASN A 2 20.25 -6.83 8.69
CA ASN A 2 18.95 -6.40 9.22
C ASN A 2 17.87 -7.04 8.35
N ASP A 3 16.83 -7.57 8.97
CA ASP A 3 15.68 -8.10 8.24
C ASP A 3 14.90 -6.90 7.69
N VAL A 4 14.86 -6.77 6.37
CA VAL A 4 14.19 -5.64 5.70
C VAL A 4 12.73 -6.01 5.53
N LEU A 5 11.84 -5.26 6.18
CA LEU A 5 10.41 -5.53 6.12
C LEU A 5 9.87 -5.24 4.73
N ARG A 6 8.98 -6.08 4.21
CA ARG A 6 8.29 -5.87 2.94
C ARG A 6 6.81 -5.62 3.20
N VAL A 7 6.34 -4.43 2.85
CA VAL A 7 4.94 -4.03 3.01
C VAL A 7 4.26 -3.96 1.65
N GLY A 8 3.27 -4.82 1.43
CA GLY A 8 2.44 -4.79 0.23
C GLY A 8 1.39 -3.68 0.28
N ILE A 9 1.15 -3.00 -0.84
CA ILE A 9 0.05 -2.04 -1.02
C ILE A 9 -0.77 -2.49 -2.21
N GLY A 10 -1.96 -3.04 -1.94
CA GLY A 10 -2.89 -3.56 -2.93
C GLY A 10 -4.21 -2.79 -2.99
N GLY A 11 -5.01 -3.05 -4.03
CA GLY A 11 -6.33 -2.45 -4.17
C GLY A 11 -6.73 -2.09 -5.62
N PRO A 12 -7.99 -1.69 -5.83
CA PRO A 12 -8.52 -1.29 -7.14
C PRO A 12 -7.70 -0.26 -7.88
N VAL A 13 -7.80 -0.30 -9.21
CA VAL A 13 -7.30 0.74 -10.10
C VAL A 13 -7.87 2.08 -9.64
N GLY A 14 -7.01 3.09 -9.49
CA GLY A 14 -7.44 4.44 -9.10
C GLY A 14 -7.79 4.65 -7.63
N SER A 15 -7.71 3.63 -6.75
CA SER A 15 -8.02 3.78 -5.31
C SER A 15 -7.08 4.72 -4.55
N GLY A 16 -5.89 4.98 -5.09
CA GLY A 16 -4.90 5.90 -4.53
C GLY A 16 -3.67 5.24 -3.93
N LYS A 17 -3.34 4.00 -4.32
CA LYS A 17 -2.13 3.26 -3.88
C LYS A 17 -0.83 4.06 -4.06
N THR A 18 -0.54 4.54 -5.27
CA THR A 18 0.65 5.37 -5.54
C THR A 18 0.66 6.65 -4.72
N ARG A 19 -0.53 7.26 -4.50
CA ARG A 19 -0.64 8.44 -3.63
C ARG A 19 -0.35 8.09 -2.17
N LEU A 20 -0.76 6.90 -1.71
CA LEU A 20 -0.41 6.40 -0.39
C LEU A 20 1.10 6.23 -0.25
N VAL A 21 1.77 5.66 -1.25
CA VAL A 21 3.25 5.57 -1.29
C VAL A 21 3.88 6.96 -1.18
N GLU A 22 3.47 7.92 -2.02
CA GLU A 22 3.97 9.30 -2.00
C GLU A 22 3.82 9.99 -0.64
N MET A 23 2.76 9.67 0.11
CA MET A 23 2.49 10.27 1.42
C MET A 23 3.17 9.53 2.57
N LEU A 24 3.29 8.20 2.51
CA LEU A 24 3.93 7.40 3.56
C LEU A 24 5.45 7.56 3.58
N VAL A 25 6.08 7.61 2.39
CA VAL A 25 7.55 7.63 2.29
C VAL A 25 8.17 8.82 3.06
N PRO A 26 7.70 10.07 2.91
CA PRO A 26 8.18 11.18 3.73
C PRO A 26 8.01 10.99 5.24
N GLU A 27 6.88 10.43 5.68
CA GLU A 27 6.61 10.19 7.10
C GLU A 27 7.62 9.20 7.68
N LEU A 28 7.85 8.09 6.98
CA LEU A 28 8.77 7.03 7.40
C LEU A 28 10.23 7.50 7.40
N ILE A 29 10.67 8.24 6.37
CA ILE A 29 12.01 8.83 6.31
C ILE A 29 12.22 9.82 7.46
N ARG A 30 11.21 10.65 7.78
CA ARG A 30 11.29 11.59 8.92
C ARG A 30 11.47 10.88 10.26
N MET A 31 11.03 9.64 10.37
CA MET A 31 11.21 8.78 11.54
C MET A 31 12.55 8.03 11.54
N GLY A 32 13.43 8.32 10.58
CA GLY A 32 14.77 7.74 10.48
C GLY A 32 14.81 6.35 9.83
N LEU A 33 13.74 5.93 9.15
CA LEU A 33 13.69 4.65 8.47
C LEU A 33 14.27 4.73 7.06
N GLY A 34 15.12 3.77 6.70
CA GLY A 34 15.56 3.55 5.32
C GLY A 34 14.45 2.88 4.51
N VAL A 35 13.93 3.58 3.50
CA VAL A 35 12.79 3.12 2.69
C VAL A 35 13.21 2.97 1.23
N ALA A 36 12.73 1.90 0.58
CA ALA A 36 12.72 1.77 -0.87
C ALA A 36 11.31 1.40 -1.38
N VAL A 37 11.09 1.55 -2.68
CA VAL A 37 9.78 1.34 -3.32
C VAL A 37 9.95 0.43 -4.54
N ILE A 38 9.04 -0.53 -4.68
CA ILE A 38 8.84 -1.32 -5.88
C ILE A 38 7.41 -1.08 -6.35
N THR A 39 7.23 -0.57 -7.57
CA THR A 39 5.90 -0.42 -8.17
C THR A 39 5.69 -1.50 -9.22
N ASN A 40 4.48 -2.03 -9.29
CA ASN A 40 4.08 -3.01 -10.29
C ASN A 40 3.10 -2.38 -11.26
N ASP A 41 3.37 -2.53 -12.55
CA ASP A 41 2.49 -2.06 -13.61
C ASP A 41 2.38 -3.13 -14.71
N LEU A 42 1.33 -3.06 -15.52
CA LEU A 42 1.09 -4.09 -16.55
C LEU A 42 2.17 -4.09 -17.64
N VAL A 43 2.37 -2.94 -18.29
CA VAL A 43 3.26 -2.78 -19.45
C VAL A 43 3.95 -1.40 -19.48
N THR A 44 3.95 -0.70 -18.35
CA THR A 44 4.46 0.66 -18.19
C THR A 44 5.31 0.77 -16.93
N ASP A 45 6.03 1.88 -16.76
CA ASP A 45 6.68 2.23 -15.51
C ASP A 45 6.14 3.57 -14.94
N GLU A 46 4.90 3.93 -15.30
CA GLU A 46 4.32 5.26 -15.01
C GLU A 46 4.26 5.53 -13.51
N ASP A 47 3.88 4.54 -12.70
CA ASP A 47 3.85 4.69 -11.24
C ASP A 47 5.26 4.84 -10.66
N ALA A 48 6.26 4.10 -11.16
CA ALA A 48 7.66 4.28 -10.75
C ALA A 48 8.16 5.68 -11.11
N GLN A 49 7.89 6.13 -12.34
CA GLN A 49 8.29 7.47 -12.81
C GLN A 49 7.59 8.56 -12.01
N ARG A 50 6.32 8.37 -11.67
CA ARG A 50 5.57 9.28 -10.79
C ARG A 50 6.23 9.39 -9.42
N VAL A 51 6.56 8.27 -8.78
CA VAL A 51 7.25 8.28 -7.46
C VAL A 51 8.63 8.92 -7.57
N ARG A 52 9.44 8.58 -8.59
CA ARG A 52 10.77 9.18 -8.83
C ARG A 52 10.70 10.70 -9.01
N ARG A 53 9.69 11.21 -9.73
CA ARG A 53 9.49 12.65 -9.99
C ARG A 53 8.86 13.41 -8.83
N SER A 54 8.29 12.72 -7.85
CA SER A 54 7.60 13.36 -6.72
C SER A 54 8.53 14.12 -5.76
N GLY A 55 9.83 13.80 -5.77
CA GLY A 55 10.84 14.39 -4.89
C GLY A 55 10.78 13.89 -3.44
N VAL A 56 9.94 12.88 -3.14
CA VAL A 56 9.78 12.34 -1.79
C VAL A 56 10.84 11.30 -1.40
N ILE A 57 11.58 10.77 -2.39
CA ILE A 57 12.57 9.71 -2.22
C ILE A 57 13.67 9.85 -3.27
N ASP A 58 14.86 9.34 -2.97
CA ASP A 58 15.90 9.13 -3.96
C ASP A 58 15.37 8.24 -5.11
N PRO A 59 15.38 8.71 -6.37
CA PRO A 59 14.92 7.93 -7.51
C PRO A 59 15.59 6.55 -7.67
N HIS A 60 16.82 6.39 -7.18
CA HIS A 60 17.55 5.12 -7.23
C HIS A 60 16.97 4.06 -6.28
N ARG A 61 16.19 4.48 -5.28
CA ARG A 61 15.48 3.58 -4.35
C ARG A 61 14.11 3.13 -4.89
N VAL A 62 13.79 3.47 -6.14
CA VAL A 62 12.51 3.11 -6.78
C VAL A 62 12.77 2.18 -7.96
N LEU A 63 12.26 0.95 -7.88
CA LEU A 63 12.27 -0.01 -9.00
C LEU A 63 10.87 -0.22 -9.56
N ALA A 64 10.82 -0.47 -10.87
CA ALA A 64 9.60 -0.88 -11.56
C ALA A 64 9.66 -2.38 -11.85
N VAL A 65 8.55 -3.08 -11.64
CA VAL A 65 8.33 -4.46 -12.09
C VAL A 65 7.18 -4.44 -13.08
N GLU A 66 7.49 -4.78 -14.33
CA GLU A 66 6.48 -4.99 -15.36
C GLU A 66 5.90 -6.41 -15.21
N THR A 67 4.61 -6.51 -14.94
CA THR A 67 3.96 -7.81 -14.69
C THR A 67 3.66 -8.56 -15.98
N GLY A 68 3.55 -7.86 -17.12
CA GLY A 68 3.24 -8.39 -18.45
C GLY A 68 1.83 -8.95 -18.63
N ALA A 69 1.20 -9.40 -17.55
CA ALA A 69 -0.16 -9.96 -17.48
C ALA A 69 -0.85 -9.55 -16.17
N CYS A 70 -1.83 -10.33 -15.72
CA CYS A 70 -2.70 -9.99 -14.59
C CYS A 70 -1.88 -9.65 -13.32
N PRO A 71 -2.12 -8.48 -12.68
CA PRO A 71 -1.30 -7.99 -11.57
C PRO A 71 -1.18 -8.97 -10.39
N HIS A 72 -2.23 -9.73 -10.07
CA HIS A 72 -2.18 -10.70 -8.98
C HIS A 72 -1.08 -11.76 -9.13
N THR A 73 -0.72 -12.15 -10.37
CA THR A 73 0.34 -13.13 -10.61
C THR A 73 1.66 -12.66 -10.03
N ALA A 74 2.02 -11.39 -10.26
CA ALA A 74 3.30 -10.84 -9.82
C ALA A 74 3.42 -10.65 -8.30
N ILE A 75 2.29 -10.68 -7.58
CA ILE A 75 2.25 -10.50 -6.12
C ILE A 75 1.84 -11.75 -5.34
N ARG A 76 1.39 -12.81 -6.02
CA ARG A 76 0.88 -14.03 -5.39
C ARG A 76 1.37 -15.32 -6.03
N GLU A 77 1.00 -15.59 -7.28
CA GLU A 77 1.31 -16.87 -7.93
C GLU A 77 2.79 -17.02 -8.30
N ASP A 78 3.40 -15.95 -8.81
CA ASP A 78 4.81 -15.88 -9.18
C ASP A 78 5.41 -14.52 -8.78
N PRO A 79 5.80 -14.36 -7.51
CA PRO A 79 6.40 -13.13 -7.01
C PRO A 79 7.89 -12.99 -7.37
N SER A 80 8.43 -13.84 -8.26
CA SER A 80 9.88 -13.94 -8.51
C SER A 80 10.53 -12.62 -8.94
N ALA A 81 9.85 -11.84 -9.78
CA ALA A 81 10.33 -10.53 -10.22
C ALA A 81 10.41 -9.51 -9.07
N ASN A 82 9.37 -9.45 -8.23
CA ASN A 82 9.39 -8.58 -7.04
C ASN A 82 10.44 -9.03 -6.02
N LEU A 83 10.60 -10.34 -5.80
CA LEU A 83 11.64 -10.89 -4.92
C LEU A 83 13.05 -10.57 -5.43
N ALA A 84 13.27 -10.63 -6.74
CA ALA A 84 14.54 -10.24 -7.35
C ALA A 84 14.80 -8.73 -7.19
N ALA A 85 13.79 -7.89 -7.40
CA ALA A 85 13.88 -6.45 -7.20
C ALA A 85 14.16 -6.08 -5.73
N ALA A 86 13.50 -6.74 -4.77
CA ALA A 86 13.76 -6.56 -3.35
C ALA A 86 15.20 -6.93 -2.98
N ARG A 87 15.68 -8.10 -3.40
CA ARG A 87 17.08 -8.52 -3.17
C ARG A 87 18.09 -7.54 -3.77
N ARG A 88 17.81 -6.98 -4.94
CA ARG A 88 18.66 -5.95 -5.57
C ARG A 88 18.75 -4.71 -4.70
N LEU A 89 17.62 -4.17 -4.24
CA LEU A 89 17.59 -2.99 -3.37
C LEU A 89 18.34 -3.26 -2.05
N GLN A 90 18.15 -4.44 -1.45
CA GLN A 90 18.85 -4.83 -0.22
C GLN A 90 20.37 -4.97 -0.40
N ALA A 91 20.83 -5.34 -1.59
CA ALA A 91 22.26 -5.41 -1.91
C ALA A 91 22.87 -4.05 -2.25
N GLU A 92 22.04 -3.09 -2.69
CA GLU A 92 22.47 -1.74 -3.09
C GLU A 92 22.46 -0.75 -1.91
N PHE A 93 21.55 -0.96 -0.94
CA PHE A 93 21.33 -0.05 0.19
C PHE A 93 21.37 -0.79 1.54
N ASP A 94 22.48 -0.66 2.27
CA ASP A 94 22.69 -1.30 3.58
C ASP A 94 21.85 -0.68 4.71
N ASP A 95 21.22 0.47 4.47
CA ASP A 95 20.44 1.22 5.45
C ASP A 95 18.94 0.94 5.39
N LEU A 96 18.47 0.03 4.53
CA LEU A 96 17.04 -0.27 4.40
C LEU A 96 16.48 -0.95 5.66
N ASP A 97 15.37 -0.41 6.13
CA ASP A 97 14.52 -1.00 7.15
C ASP A 97 13.21 -1.54 6.54
N LEU A 98 12.77 -0.95 5.41
CA LEU A 98 11.50 -1.25 4.75
C LEU A 98 11.56 -1.13 3.22
N ILE A 99 10.85 -2.02 2.53
CA ILE A 99 10.49 -1.90 1.12
C ILE A 99 8.96 -1.87 0.99
N LEU A 100 8.43 -0.81 0.38
CA LEU A 100 7.03 -0.72 -0.03
C LEU A 100 6.87 -1.37 -1.40
N ILE A 101 5.94 -2.32 -1.53
CA ILE A 101 5.65 -3.02 -2.78
C ILE A 101 4.21 -2.68 -3.20
N GLU A 102 4.06 -1.74 -4.12
CA GLU A 102 2.76 -1.41 -4.72
C GLU A 102 2.41 -2.42 -5.80
N SER A 103 1.22 -3.03 -5.71
CA SER A 103 0.67 -3.87 -6.78
C SER A 103 0.14 -3.01 -7.92
N GLY A 104 0.04 -3.60 -9.11
CA GLY A 104 -0.86 -3.05 -10.14
C GLY A 104 -2.30 -2.99 -9.62
N GLY A 105 -3.13 -2.12 -10.20
CA GLY A 105 -4.55 -2.06 -9.83
C GLY A 105 -5.30 -3.32 -10.23
N ASP A 106 -6.04 -3.91 -9.28
CA ASP A 106 -6.76 -5.17 -9.48
C ASP A 106 -8.06 -5.19 -8.66
N ASN A 107 -8.92 -6.17 -8.88
CA ASN A 107 -10.21 -6.30 -8.22
C ASN A 107 -10.09 -6.62 -6.70
N LEU A 108 -11.25 -6.72 -6.03
CA LEU A 108 -11.33 -6.92 -4.58
C LEU A 108 -10.76 -8.28 -4.09
N ALA A 109 -10.37 -9.18 -5.00
CA ALA A 109 -9.74 -10.45 -4.69
C ALA A 109 -8.20 -10.42 -4.69
N ALA A 110 -7.57 -9.28 -5.00
CA ALA A 110 -6.13 -9.16 -4.94
C ALA A 110 -5.61 -9.42 -3.52
N THR A 111 -4.64 -10.31 -3.44
CA THR A 111 -3.97 -10.78 -2.22
C THR A 111 -2.48 -10.87 -2.47
N PHE A 112 -1.66 -10.69 -1.44
CA PHE A 112 -0.23 -10.92 -1.52
C PHE A 112 0.10 -12.29 -0.92
N THR A 113 1.08 -12.99 -1.50
CA THR A 113 1.66 -14.18 -0.86
C THR A 113 2.57 -13.77 0.31
N SER A 114 2.57 -14.58 1.38
CA SER A 114 3.47 -14.42 2.52
C SER A 114 4.95 -14.56 2.14
N ASP A 115 5.23 -15.21 1.02
CA ASP A 115 6.61 -15.29 0.51
C ASP A 115 7.12 -13.92 0.06
N LEU A 116 6.23 -13.02 -0.36
CA LEU A 116 6.58 -11.71 -0.90
C LEU A 116 6.54 -10.59 0.14
N VAL A 117 5.52 -10.57 1.00
CA VAL A 117 5.31 -9.48 1.97
C VAL A 117 5.06 -10.01 3.37
N ASP A 118 5.51 -9.24 4.35
CA ASP A 118 5.39 -9.55 5.77
C ASP A 118 4.15 -8.88 6.39
N TYR A 119 3.67 -7.80 5.76
CA TYR A 119 2.47 -7.05 6.12
C TYR A 119 1.87 -6.45 4.85
N TRP A 120 0.55 -6.24 4.80
CA TRP A 120 -0.04 -5.59 3.63
C TRP A 120 -1.26 -4.72 3.92
N ILE A 121 -1.31 -3.62 3.17
CA ILE A 121 -2.36 -2.62 3.16
C ILE A 121 -3.24 -2.86 1.93
N PHE A 122 -4.55 -2.83 2.11
CA PHE A 122 -5.50 -2.82 1.00
C PHE A 122 -6.23 -1.49 0.94
N VAL A 123 -6.20 -0.83 -0.21
CA VAL A 123 -6.80 0.49 -0.42
C VAL A 123 -8.08 0.36 -1.23
N ILE A 124 -9.18 0.85 -0.68
CA ILE A 124 -10.43 1.11 -1.41
C ILE A 124 -10.72 2.61 -1.34
N ASP A 125 -11.71 3.09 -2.08
CA ASP A 125 -12.09 4.50 -2.04
C ASP A 125 -13.60 4.71 -2.16
N THR A 126 -14.07 5.85 -1.66
CA THR A 126 -15.50 6.20 -1.65
C THR A 126 -16.11 6.29 -3.05
N ALA A 127 -15.33 6.74 -4.05
CA ALA A 127 -15.78 6.83 -5.44
C ALA A 127 -15.94 5.46 -6.11
N GLY A 128 -15.39 4.38 -5.53
CA GLY A 128 -15.66 3.00 -5.93
C GLY A 128 -17.02 2.48 -5.47
N GLY A 129 -17.71 3.21 -4.57
CA GLY A 129 -19.01 2.86 -4.02
C GLY A 129 -18.97 2.46 -2.54
N ASP A 130 -19.97 2.90 -1.77
CA ASP A 130 -20.10 2.58 -0.34
C ASP A 130 -20.45 1.12 -0.04
N ASP A 131 -20.76 0.34 -1.08
CA ASP A 131 -21.14 -1.07 -0.99
C ASP A 131 -19.94 -2.02 -1.02
N ILE A 132 -18.73 -1.51 -1.31
CA ILE A 132 -17.51 -2.31 -1.40
C ILE A 132 -17.27 -3.16 -0.13
N PRO A 133 -17.41 -2.64 1.11
CA PRO A 133 -17.27 -3.46 2.30
C PRO A 133 -18.25 -4.66 2.36
N ARG A 134 -19.48 -4.48 1.85
CA ARG A 134 -20.52 -5.54 1.80
C ARG A 134 -20.24 -6.60 0.73
N LYS A 135 -19.44 -6.29 -0.28
CA LYS A 135 -19.01 -7.23 -1.32
C LYS A 135 -18.03 -8.29 -0.82
N LYS A 136 -17.47 -8.13 0.39
CA LYS A 136 -16.65 -9.15 1.08
C LYS A 136 -15.48 -9.71 0.24
N GLY A 137 -14.84 -8.86 -0.56
CA GLY A 137 -13.65 -9.26 -1.31
C GLY A 137 -12.53 -9.72 -0.39
N ILE A 138 -11.83 -10.79 -0.76
CA ILE A 138 -10.83 -11.42 0.11
C ILE A 138 -9.67 -10.47 0.45
N GLY A 139 -9.29 -9.55 -0.44
CA GLY A 139 -8.29 -8.52 -0.17
C GLY A 139 -8.71 -7.61 0.98
N LEU A 140 -9.94 -7.11 0.91
CA LEU A 140 -10.55 -6.32 1.96
C LEU A 140 -10.63 -7.10 3.28
N LEU A 141 -10.96 -8.39 3.27
CA LEU A 141 -11.12 -9.16 4.50
C LEU A 141 -9.78 -9.56 5.13
N GLN A 142 -8.78 -9.90 4.32
CA GLN A 142 -7.52 -10.49 4.78
C GLN A 142 -6.39 -9.51 4.97
N ALA A 143 -6.40 -8.33 4.36
CA ALA A 143 -5.36 -7.33 4.56
C ALA A 143 -5.17 -6.98 6.03
N ASP A 144 -3.94 -6.71 6.45
CA ASP A 144 -3.64 -6.39 7.84
C ASP A 144 -4.12 -4.99 8.19
N LEU A 145 -4.09 -4.07 7.22
CA LEU A 145 -4.69 -2.75 7.30
C LEU A 145 -5.57 -2.48 6.09
N LEU A 146 -6.83 -2.08 6.32
CA LEU A 146 -7.70 -1.55 5.27
C LEU A 146 -7.62 -0.02 5.29
N VAL A 147 -7.48 0.60 4.12
CA VAL A 147 -7.57 2.04 3.94
C VAL A 147 -8.79 2.35 3.08
N VAL A 148 -9.67 3.21 3.58
CA VAL A 148 -10.78 3.79 2.81
C VAL A 148 -10.39 5.23 2.47
N ASN A 149 -9.91 5.44 1.24
CA ASN A 149 -9.38 6.71 0.77
C ASN A 149 -10.47 7.57 0.10
N LYS A 150 -10.11 8.83 -0.18
CA LYS A 150 -10.93 9.85 -0.85
C LYS A 150 -12.22 10.17 -0.08
N ILE A 151 -12.16 10.18 1.25
CA ILE A 151 -13.35 10.49 2.06
C ILE A 151 -13.94 11.88 1.78
N ASP A 152 -13.13 12.79 1.24
CA ASP A 152 -13.52 14.11 0.76
C ASP A 152 -14.49 14.08 -0.44
N LEU A 153 -14.56 12.95 -1.16
CA LEU A 153 -15.45 12.76 -2.31
C LEU A 153 -16.79 12.11 -1.94
N ALA A 154 -16.98 11.70 -0.67
CA ALA A 154 -18.13 10.89 -0.28
C ALA A 154 -19.48 11.55 -0.62
N GLU A 155 -19.61 12.85 -0.34
CA GLU A 155 -20.84 13.60 -0.62
C GLU A 155 -21.12 13.69 -2.12
N GLN A 156 -20.09 13.94 -2.93
CA GLN A 156 -20.19 14.15 -4.37
C GLN A 156 -20.59 12.87 -5.12
N VAL A 157 -20.25 11.71 -4.56
CA VAL A 157 -20.62 10.39 -5.13
C VAL A 157 -21.80 9.74 -4.41
N GLY A 158 -22.38 10.40 -3.40
CA GLY A 158 -23.51 9.89 -2.62
C GLY A 158 -23.17 8.68 -1.75
N ALA A 159 -21.92 8.53 -1.31
CA ALA A 159 -21.48 7.46 -0.42
C ALA A 159 -21.79 7.78 1.06
N ASP A 160 -22.48 6.86 1.75
CA ASP A 160 -22.69 6.95 3.21
C ASP A 160 -21.40 6.56 3.95
N LEU A 161 -20.60 7.56 4.33
CA LEU A 161 -19.32 7.33 5.02
C LEU A 161 -19.50 6.63 6.38
N ASP A 162 -20.55 6.95 7.12
CA ASP A 162 -20.84 6.31 8.41
C ASP A 162 -21.34 4.87 8.21
N GLY A 163 -22.09 4.63 7.13
CA GLY A 163 -22.46 3.30 6.64
C GLY A 163 -21.23 2.46 6.31
N MET A 164 -20.29 3.01 5.54
CA MET A 164 -19.03 2.33 5.22
C MET A 164 -18.24 1.99 6.49
N ARG A 165 -18.17 2.89 7.49
CA ARG A 165 -17.51 2.60 8.77
C ARG A 165 -18.15 1.41 9.48
N ARG A 166 -19.49 1.37 9.55
CA ARG A 166 -20.23 0.24 10.14
C ARG A 166 -19.97 -1.06 9.38
N ASP A 167 -20.03 -1.03 8.06
CA ASP A 167 -19.85 -2.23 7.25
C ASP A 167 -18.41 -2.76 7.29
N CYS A 168 -17.41 -1.87 7.31
CA CYS A 168 -16.01 -2.23 7.55
C CYS A 168 -15.83 -2.89 8.92
N ALA A 169 -16.43 -2.34 9.98
CA ALA A 169 -16.35 -2.93 11.32
C ALA A 169 -17.01 -4.32 11.40
N VAL A 170 -18.13 -4.52 10.69
CA VAL A 170 -18.79 -5.83 10.58
C VAL A 170 -17.94 -6.82 9.78
N ALA A 171 -17.36 -6.39 8.66
CA ALA A 171 -16.54 -7.22 7.80
C ALA A 171 -15.18 -7.57 8.43
N ARG A 172 -14.62 -6.66 9.24
CA ARG A 172 -13.28 -6.73 9.84
C ARG A 172 -13.35 -6.40 11.35
N PRO A 173 -13.92 -7.28 12.19
CA PRO A 173 -14.14 -7.00 13.61
C PRO A 173 -12.86 -6.86 14.44
N VAL A 174 -11.73 -7.38 13.92
CA VAL A 174 -10.43 -7.38 14.63
C VAL A 174 -9.39 -6.53 13.89
N LYS A 175 -9.36 -6.59 12.56
CA LYS A 175 -8.30 -5.96 11.77
C LYS A 175 -8.61 -4.47 11.54
N PRO A 176 -7.62 -3.57 11.68
CA PRO A 176 -7.85 -2.13 11.59
C PRO A 176 -8.33 -1.69 10.22
N THR A 177 -9.07 -0.58 10.23
CA THR A 177 -9.50 0.17 9.06
C THR A 177 -9.30 1.66 9.33
N VAL A 178 -8.59 2.35 8.43
CA VAL A 178 -8.34 3.80 8.55
C VAL A 178 -8.98 4.51 7.36
N PHE A 179 -9.65 5.64 7.64
CA PHE A 179 -10.32 6.46 6.65
C PHE A 179 -9.46 7.67 6.33
N THR A 180 -9.19 7.92 5.05
CA THR A 180 -8.21 8.91 4.62
C THR A 180 -8.71 9.82 3.51
N ASP A 181 -8.24 11.07 3.53
CA ASP A 181 -8.13 11.90 2.35
C ASP A 181 -6.63 12.18 2.16
N LEU A 182 -5.98 11.37 1.33
CA LEU A 182 -4.54 11.50 1.05
C LEU A 182 -4.18 12.73 0.21
N ARG A 183 -5.17 13.49 -0.29
CA ARG A 183 -4.92 14.80 -0.92
C ARG A 183 -4.67 15.85 0.15
N SER A 184 -5.49 15.89 1.22
CA SER A 184 -5.30 16.81 2.34
C SER A 184 -4.34 16.31 3.43
N GLY A 185 -4.07 14.99 3.46
CA GLY A 185 -3.31 14.34 4.53
C GLY A 185 -4.18 13.90 5.71
N THR A 186 -5.50 14.09 5.64
CA THR A 186 -6.43 13.62 6.68
C THR A 186 -6.32 12.11 6.84
N GLY A 187 -6.13 11.65 8.09
CA GLY A 187 -5.98 10.23 8.43
C GLY A 187 -4.58 9.65 8.18
N LEU A 188 -3.64 10.39 7.59
CA LEU A 188 -2.28 9.89 7.31
C LEU A 188 -1.50 9.55 8.60
N GLY A 189 -1.64 10.37 9.65
CA GLY A 189 -0.99 10.10 10.94
C GLY A 189 -1.49 8.81 11.59
N GLU A 190 -2.81 8.61 11.64
CA GLU A 190 -3.44 7.38 12.14
C GLU A 190 -3.02 6.16 11.31
N LEU A 191 -2.98 6.30 9.98
CA LEU A 191 -2.52 5.26 9.06
C LEU A 191 -1.07 4.87 9.36
N THR A 192 -0.18 5.86 9.49
CA THR A 192 1.25 5.64 9.75
C THR A 192 1.45 4.98 11.11
N GLU A 193 0.78 5.44 12.16
CA GLU A 193 0.83 4.83 13.48
C GLU A 193 0.32 3.38 13.47
N THR A 194 -0.78 3.13 12.77
CA THR A 194 -1.37 1.79 12.64
C THR A 194 -0.44 0.84 11.90
N LEU A 195 0.19 1.31 10.82
CA LEU A 195 1.20 0.55 10.07
C LEU A 195 2.38 0.19 10.97
N LEU A 196 2.97 1.15 11.69
CA LEU A 196 4.13 0.92 12.55
C LEU A 196 3.80 -0.05 13.69
N ARG A 197 2.62 0.09 14.30
CA ARG A 197 2.14 -0.82 15.34
C ARG A 197 1.94 -2.24 14.79
N GLY A 198 1.35 -2.36 13.61
CA GLY A 198 1.09 -3.65 12.96
C GLY A 198 2.35 -4.38 12.49
N THR A 199 3.39 -3.62 12.14
CA THR A 199 4.68 -4.15 11.66
C THR A 199 5.74 -4.27 12.75
N MET A 200 5.47 -3.75 13.95
CA MET A 200 6.44 -3.63 15.05
C MET A 200 7.70 -2.83 14.68
N LEU A 201 7.64 -2.02 13.62
CA LEU A 201 8.71 -1.09 13.27
C LEU A 201 8.82 -0.01 14.35
N THR A 202 10.03 0.16 14.87
CA THR A 202 10.34 1.26 15.79
C THR A 202 11.17 2.29 15.05
N ALA A 203 10.96 3.58 15.38
CA ALA A 203 11.81 4.64 14.84
C ALA A 203 13.26 4.31 15.19
N ALA A 204 14.13 4.29 14.18
CA ALA A 204 15.52 3.92 14.38
C ALA A 204 16.17 4.98 15.29
N SER A 205 16.71 4.55 16.43
CA SER A 205 17.64 5.37 17.22
C SER A 205 18.99 5.33 16.52
N ARG A 206 19.15 6.09 15.43
CA ARG A 206 20.45 6.31 14.78
C ARG A 206 20.96 7.70 15.10
#